data_AF-A0A561W3D6-F1
#
_entry.id   AF-A0A561W3D6-F1
#
_cell.length_a   1.000
_cell.length_b   1.000
_cell.length_c   1.000
_cell.angle_alpha   90.00
_cell.angle_beta   90.00
_cell.angle_gamma   90.00
#
_symmetry.space_group_name_H-M   'P 1'
#
loop_
_entity.id
_entity.type
_entity.pdbx_description
1 polymer ?
#
loop_
_entity_poly.entity_id
_entity_poly.type
_entity_poly.pdbx_seq_one_letter_code
_entity_poly.pdbx_strand_id
1 'polypeptide(L)'
;MTELEGTYRKLLLIDPPLRRQWLLDRKPDAVSPVYWWLALIDSATSDVRRQHRGWPGHRPRADMPLAVFLIDLASDHGFPMELAVAHFTSLITIALDAGQRVQELPASARPDTVARRAVDSFGITREEAAARAANLRATPLTEDDFVQPGEDWRARWQALTVTDDYQDYHRLLAIERILTDLAPLVRHMTDAHLVADVRAWLRVLTELDPTRR
;
A
#
# COMPACT_ATOMS: atom_id res chain seq x y z
N MET A 1 8.91 -11.15 23.92
CA MET A 1 9.44 -10.91 22.57
C MET A 1 8.72 -11.86 21.65
N THR A 2 7.99 -11.33 20.66
CA THR A 2 7.21 -12.18 19.75
C THR A 2 8.14 -12.89 18.76
N GLU A 3 7.67 -13.99 18.15
CA GLU A 3 8.41 -14.69 17.11
C GLU A 3 8.75 -13.75 15.94
N LEU A 4 7.82 -12.87 15.59
CA LEU A 4 8.01 -11.86 14.54
C LEU A 4 9.10 -10.83 14.88
N GLU A 5 9.16 -10.36 16.13
CA GLU A 5 10.26 -9.49 16.59
C GLU A 5 11.61 -10.20 16.50
N GLY A 6 11.64 -11.50 16.81
CA GLY A 6 12.84 -12.33 16.67
C GLY A 6 13.29 -12.46 15.20
N THR A 7 12.35 -12.72 14.29
CA THR A 7 12.58 -12.80 12.84
C THR A 7 13.10 -11.48 12.29
N TYR A 8 12.46 -10.36 12.63
CA TYR A 8 12.88 -9.03 12.19
C TYR A 8 14.30 -8.70 12.68
N ARG A 9 14.64 -8.98 13.95
CA ARG A 9 16.00 -8.73 14.47
C ARG A 9 17.05 -9.57 13.76
N LYS A 10 16.75 -10.84 13.47
CA LYS A 10 17.68 -11.71 12.72
C LYS A 10 17.90 -11.17 11.31
N LEU A 11 16.83 -10.74 10.63
CA LEU A 11 16.91 -10.14 9.30
C LEU A 11 17.92 -9.00 9.22
N LEU A 12 17.97 -8.12 10.23
CA LEU A 12 18.93 -7.00 10.29
C LEU A 12 20.39 -7.46 10.25
N LEU A 13 20.68 -8.66 10.75
CA LEU A 13 22.02 -9.25 10.83
C LEU A 13 22.38 -10.11 9.62
N ILE A 14 21.42 -10.42 8.74
CA ILE A 14 21.66 -11.21 7.53
C ILE A 14 22.29 -10.34 6.46
N ASP A 15 23.30 -10.89 5.77
CA ASP A 15 23.93 -10.26 4.61
C ASP A 15 22.89 -9.89 3.55
N PRO A 16 22.91 -8.65 3.00
CA PRO A 16 21.90 -8.18 2.08
C PRO A 16 21.55 -9.13 0.91
N PRO A 17 22.53 -9.80 0.24
CA PRO A 17 22.23 -10.73 -0.85
C PRO A 17 21.41 -11.96 -0.41
N LEU A 18 21.50 -12.36 0.86
CA LEU A 18 20.85 -13.56 1.38
C LEU A 18 19.45 -13.29 1.96
N ARG A 19 19.09 -12.03 2.19
CA ARG A 19 17.84 -11.64 2.86
C ARG A 19 16.59 -12.14 2.13
N ARG A 20 16.59 -12.12 0.79
CA ARG A 20 15.45 -12.56 -0.02
C ARG A 20 15.10 -14.03 0.27
N GLN A 21 16.05 -14.92 0.02
CA GLN A 21 15.83 -16.35 0.23
C GLN A 21 15.50 -16.64 1.70
N TRP A 22 16.25 -16.02 2.62
CA TRP A 22 16.06 -16.19 4.05
C TRP A 22 14.64 -15.86 4.53
N LEU A 23 14.03 -14.79 3.98
CA LEU A 23 12.65 -14.38 4.29
C LEU A 23 11.63 -15.36 3.72
N LEU A 24 11.79 -15.74 2.46
CA LEU A 24 10.86 -16.66 1.79
C LEU A 24 10.85 -18.04 2.47
N ASP A 25 12.00 -18.52 2.92
CA ASP A 25 12.12 -19.80 3.66
C ASP A 25 11.51 -19.77 5.07
N ARG A 26 11.22 -18.57 5.61
CA ARG A 26 10.80 -18.37 7.01
C ARG A 26 9.43 -17.74 7.14
N LYS A 27 8.70 -17.62 6.04
CA LYS A 27 7.31 -17.19 6.07
C LYS A 27 6.49 -18.21 6.87
N PRO A 28 5.79 -17.81 7.95
CA PRO A 28 4.99 -18.76 8.72
C PRO A 28 3.76 -19.21 7.93
N ASP A 29 3.49 -20.52 7.89
CA ASP A 29 2.32 -21.07 7.18
C ASP A 29 0.99 -20.64 7.81
N ALA A 30 0.97 -20.45 9.14
CA ALA A 30 -0.23 -20.13 9.90
C ALA A 30 -0.60 -18.63 9.90
N VAL A 31 0.20 -17.77 9.27
CA VAL A 31 0.00 -16.30 9.29
C VAL A 31 -0.40 -15.83 7.91
N SER A 32 -1.42 -14.96 7.84
CA SER A 32 -1.79 -14.29 6.58
C SER A 32 -0.55 -13.64 5.96
N PRO A 33 -0.26 -13.89 4.67
CA PRO A 33 0.87 -13.28 3.98
C PRO A 33 0.93 -11.75 4.13
N VAL A 34 -0.23 -11.10 4.08
CA VAL A 34 -0.37 -9.65 4.21
C VAL A 34 0.08 -9.18 5.60
N TYR A 35 -0.37 -9.84 6.66
CA TYR A 35 -0.02 -9.44 8.04
C TYR A 35 1.46 -9.68 8.36
N TRP A 36 2.04 -10.75 7.80
CA TRP A 36 3.47 -11.00 7.96
C TRP A 36 4.32 -9.90 7.32
N TRP A 37 4.02 -9.54 6.07
CA TRP A 37 4.71 -8.46 5.38
C TRP A 37 4.50 -7.10 6.06
N LEU A 38 3.26 -6.79 6.42
CA LEU A 38 2.90 -5.54 7.09
C LEU A 38 3.73 -5.35 8.36
N ALA A 39 3.83 -6.36 9.20
CA ALA A 39 4.56 -6.26 10.46
C ALA A 39 6.08 -6.09 10.27
N LEU A 40 6.68 -6.70 9.23
CA LEU A 40 8.07 -6.49 8.87
C LEU A 40 8.31 -5.07 8.34
N ILE A 41 7.45 -4.58 7.46
CA ILE A 41 7.53 -3.24 6.85
C ILE A 41 7.33 -2.16 7.91
N ASP A 42 6.35 -2.31 8.80
CA ASP A 42 6.10 -1.39 9.91
C ASP A 42 7.29 -1.32 10.86
N SER A 43 7.90 -2.45 11.16
CA SER A 43 9.10 -2.51 12.00
C SER A 43 10.27 -1.75 11.36
N ALA A 44 10.50 -1.96 10.06
CA ALA A 44 11.54 -1.28 9.30
C ALA A 44 11.27 0.23 9.18
N THR A 45 10.04 0.62 8.85
CA THR A 45 9.63 2.03 8.74
C THR A 45 9.77 2.76 10.08
N SER A 46 9.42 2.09 11.18
CA SER A 46 9.60 2.61 12.54
C SER A 46 11.07 2.84 12.88
N ASP A 47 11.95 1.91 12.52
CA ASP A 47 13.39 2.06 12.74
C ASP A 47 13.99 3.21 11.92
N VAL A 48 13.61 3.36 10.64
CA VAL A 48 14.02 4.49 9.79
C VAL A 48 13.58 5.82 10.43
N ARG A 49 12.32 5.92 10.86
CA ARG A 49 11.81 7.12 11.56
C ARG A 49 12.60 7.44 12.82
N ARG A 50 12.94 6.42 13.62
CA ARG A 50 13.72 6.58 14.85
C ARG A 50 15.15 7.03 14.58
N GLN A 51 15.77 6.51 13.52
CA GLN A 51 17.11 6.90 13.10
C GLN A 51 17.14 8.38 12.71
N HIS A 52 16.21 8.84 11.88
CA HIS A 52 16.15 10.25 11.48
C HIS A 52 15.84 11.20 12.65
N ARG A 53 15.08 10.76 13.66
CA ARG A 53 14.82 11.54 14.88
C ARG A 53 15.97 11.53 15.90
N GLY A 54 17.08 10.84 15.60
CA GLY A 54 18.23 10.76 16.50
C GLY A 54 17.94 10.04 17.83
N TRP A 55 16.90 9.21 17.89
CA TRP A 55 16.54 8.54 19.14
C TRP A 55 17.64 7.54 19.50
N PRO A 56 18.15 7.51 20.74
CA PRO A 56 19.18 6.55 21.14
C PRO A 56 18.67 5.12 21.08
N GLY A 57 19.56 4.17 20.79
CA GLY A 57 19.23 2.74 20.79
C GLY A 57 20.45 1.86 20.73
N HIS A 58 20.44 0.79 21.52
CA HIS A 58 21.54 -0.19 21.60
C HIS A 58 21.38 -1.37 20.63
N ARG A 59 20.40 -1.32 19.74
CA ARG A 59 20.05 -2.41 18.81
C ARG A 59 20.31 -1.99 17.37
N PRO A 60 20.70 -2.93 16.49
CA PRO A 60 20.70 -2.70 15.04
C PRO A 60 19.34 -2.17 14.59
N ARG A 61 19.34 -1.30 13.58
CA ARG A 61 18.14 -0.68 13.00
C ARG A 61 18.13 -0.89 11.51
N ALA A 62 16.94 -1.02 10.93
CA ALA A 62 16.78 -0.93 9.49
C ALA A 62 17.13 0.47 9.00
N ASP A 63 17.81 0.53 7.86
CA ASP A 63 17.96 1.73 7.06
C ASP A 63 16.87 1.81 5.99
N MET A 64 16.82 2.93 5.28
CA MET A 64 15.86 3.13 4.19
C MET A 64 15.97 2.06 3.09
N PRO A 65 17.18 1.66 2.62
CA PRO A 65 17.34 0.54 1.69
C PRO A 65 16.66 -0.76 2.12
N LEU A 66 16.78 -1.16 3.39
CA LEU A 66 16.11 -2.38 3.87
C LEU A 66 14.59 -2.24 3.89
N ALA A 67 14.06 -1.09 4.35
CA ALA A 67 12.61 -0.87 4.36
C ALA A 67 12.03 -0.92 2.94
N VAL A 68 12.71 -0.30 1.98
CA VAL A 68 12.34 -0.34 0.56
C VAL A 68 12.40 -1.74 -0.01
N PHE A 69 13.46 -2.50 0.28
CA PHE A 69 13.60 -3.90 -0.12
C PHE A 69 12.43 -4.76 0.38
N LEU A 70 11.97 -4.54 1.62
CA LEU A 70 10.84 -5.29 2.18
C LEU A 70 9.54 -4.98 1.44
N ILE A 71 9.29 -3.71 1.10
CA ILE A 71 8.08 -3.33 0.36
C ILE A 71 8.12 -3.89 -1.07
N ASP A 72 9.26 -3.78 -1.75
CA ASP A 72 9.46 -4.36 -3.08
C ASP A 72 9.24 -5.87 -3.07
N LEU A 73 9.88 -6.59 -2.13
CA LEU A 73 9.73 -8.04 -2.02
C LEU A 73 8.30 -8.46 -1.65
N ALA A 74 7.64 -7.71 -0.77
CA ALA A 74 6.24 -7.97 -0.41
C ALA A 74 5.33 -7.81 -1.63
N SER A 75 5.54 -6.74 -2.42
CA SER A 75 4.76 -6.47 -3.64
C SER A 75 4.89 -7.60 -4.66
N ASP A 76 6.11 -8.14 -4.86
CA ASP A 76 6.37 -9.32 -5.70
C ASP A 76 5.61 -10.57 -5.24
N HIS A 77 5.13 -10.61 -4.00
CA HIS A 77 4.45 -11.76 -3.38
C HIS A 77 3.00 -11.47 -2.98
N GLY A 78 2.34 -10.54 -3.70
CA GLY A 78 0.91 -10.28 -3.57
C GLY A 78 0.54 -9.35 -2.41
N PHE A 79 1.47 -8.54 -1.91
CA PHE A 79 1.12 -7.48 -0.97
C PHE A 79 0.26 -6.42 -1.68
N PRO A 80 -0.86 -5.97 -1.08
CA PRO A 80 -1.76 -5.02 -1.72
C PRO A 80 -1.07 -3.71 -2.11
N MET A 81 -1.29 -3.24 -3.34
CA MET A 81 -0.60 -2.07 -3.89
C MET A 81 -0.90 -0.81 -3.09
N GLU A 82 -2.13 -0.64 -2.61
CA GLU A 82 -2.52 0.49 -1.77
C GLU A 82 -1.71 0.54 -0.47
N LEU A 83 -1.39 -0.62 0.13
CA LEU A 83 -0.52 -0.67 1.30
C LEU A 83 0.93 -0.39 0.93
N ALA A 84 1.42 -0.92 -0.20
CA ALA A 84 2.77 -0.65 -0.67
C ALA A 84 3.00 0.85 -0.92
N VAL A 85 2.06 1.52 -1.61
CA VAL A 85 2.09 2.97 -1.87
C VAL A 85 2.05 3.77 -0.57
N ALA A 86 1.20 3.40 0.39
CA ALA A 86 1.16 4.05 1.70
C ALA A 86 2.52 4.00 2.41
N HIS A 87 3.17 2.83 2.44
CA HIS A 87 4.47 2.66 3.06
C HIS A 87 5.60 3.40 2.32
N PHE A 88 5.60 3.36 0.98
CA PHE A 88 6.55 4.15 0.19
C PHE A 88 6.39 5.64 0.48
N THR A 89 5.16 6.15 0.48
CA THR A 89 4.85 7.55 0.78
C THR A 89 5.34 7.95 2.17
N SER A 90 5.10 7.10 3.17
CA SER A 90 5.58 7.32 4.53
C SER A 90 7.11 7.39 4.59
N LEU A 91 7.83 6.45 3.95
CA LEU A 91 9.29 6.45 3.89
C LEU A 91 9.86 7.67 3.16
N ILE A 92 9.27 8.05 2.03
CA ILE A 92 9.67 9.24 1.28
C ILE A 92 9.49 10.49 2.14
N THR A 93 8.34 10.62 2.79
CA THR A 93 8.04 11.76 3.66
C THR A 93 9.05 11.85 4.80
N ILE A 94 9.36 10.73 5.47
CA ILE A 94 10.38 10.67 6.53
C ILE A 94 11.75 11.14 6.03
N ALA A 95 12.17 10.68 4.85
CA ALA A 95 13.46 11.03 4.27
C ALA A 95 13.55 12.51 3.88
N LEU A 96 12.51 13.03 3.22
CA LEU A 96 12.44 14.43 2.80
C LEU A 96 12.35 15.37 4.00
N ASP A 97 11.58 15.03 5.03
CA ASP A 97 11.51 15.80 6.29
C ASP A 97 12.86 15.82 7.02
N ALA A 98 13.68 14.78 6.84
CA ALA A 98 15.04 14.72 7.35
C ALA A 98 16.08 15.47 6.46
N GLY A 99 15.62 16.13 5.40
CA GLY A 99 16.46 16.93 4.50
C GLY A 99 17.18 16.15 3.40
N GLN A 100 16.85 14.87 3.19
CA GLN A 100 17.39 14.11 2.06
C GLN A 100 16.82 14.64 0.74
N ARG A 101 17.64 14.60 -0.31
CA ARG A 101 17.21 14.96 -1.66
C ARG A 101 16.55 13.77 -2.35
N VAL A 102 15.60 14.03 -3.24
CA VAL A 102 14.90 12.98 -4.02
C VAL A 102 15.88 12.04 -4.75
N GLN A 103 17.01 12.56 -5.24
CA GLN A 103 17.99 11.78 -5.98
C GLN A 103 18.78 10.80 -5.10
N GLU A 104 18.84 11.04 -3.79
CA GLU A 104 19.52 10.23 -2.78
C GLU A 104 18.66 9.05 -2.31
N LEU A 105 17.35 9.07 -2.61
CA LEU A 105 16.43 8.00 -2.28
C LEU A 105 16.73 6.74 -3.12
N PRO A 106 16.49 5.52 -2.56
CA PRO A 106 16.49 4.29 -3.33
C PRO A 106 15.59 4.41 -4.58
N ALA A 107 16.02 3.87 -5.72
CA ALA A 107 15.36 4.09 -7.00
C ALA A 107 13.87 3.70 -7.02
N SER A 108 13.50 2.60 -6.34
CA SER A 108 12.11 2.15 -6.20
C SER A 108 11.26 3.03 -5.28
N ALA A 109 11.89 3.82 -4.41
CA ALA A 109 11.24 4.77 -3.51
C ALA A 109 11.33 6.23 -4.01
N ARG A 110 11.70 6.46 -5.29
CA ARG A 110 11.60 7.82 -5.86
C ARG A 110 10.13 8.14 -6.14
N PRO A 111 9.66 9.38 -5.92
CA PRO A 111 8.27 9.78 -6.16
C PRO A 111 7.72 9.36 -7.53
N ASP A 112 8.49 9.60 -8.60
CA ASP A 112 8.09 9.22 -9.97
C ASP A 112 7.93 7.69 -10.13
N THR A 113 8.81 6.90 -9.53
CA THR A 113 8.73 5.43 -9.58
C THR A 113 7.50 4.91 -8.84
N VAL A 114 7.21 5.45 -7.66
CA VAL A 114 6.05 5.06 -6.84
C VAL A 114 4.75 5.47 -7.53
N ALA A 115 4.68 6.70 -8.05
CA ALA A 115 3.53 7.19 -8.79
C ALA A 115 3.25 6.36 -10.05
N ARG A 116 4.29 5.96 -10.80
CA ARG A 116 4.12 5.11 -11.98
C ARG A 116 3.57 3.73 -11.61
N ARG A 117 4.16 3.07 -10.61
CA ARG A 117 3.67 1.78 -10.11
C ARG A 117 2.21 1.84 -9.68
N ALA A 118 1.85 2.91 -8.97
CA ALA A 118 0.49 3.15 -8.51
C ALA A 118 -0.49 3.31 -9.68
N VAL A 119 -0.20 4.19 -10.64
CA VAL A 119 -1.07 4.40 -11.82
C VAL A 119 -1.18 3.13 -12.67
N ASP A 120 -0.05 2.46 -12.94
CA ASP A 120 -0.03 1.21 -13.71
C ASP A 120 -0.87 0.11 -13.04
N SER A 121 -0.98 0.13 -11.70
CA SER A 121 -1.77 -0.84 -10.94
C SER A 121 -3.28 -0.64 -11.05
N PHE A 122 -3.76 0.54 -11.45
CA PHE A 122 -5.19 0.83 -11.49
C PHE A 122 -5.91 -0.09 -12.47
N GLY A 123 -5.28 -0.40 -13.61
CA GLY A 123 -5.78 -1.30 -14.65
C GLY A 123 -7.13 -0.90 -15.28
N ILE A 124 -7.59 0.32 -15.04
CA ILE A 124 -8.76 0.98 -15.64
C ILE A 124 -8.41 2.45 -15.88
N THR A 125 -9.12 3.06 -16.82
CA THR A 125 -9.07 4.49 -17.09
C THR A 125 -9.84 5.29 -16.04
N ARG A 126 -9.62 6.61 -16.02
CA ARG A 126 -10.32 7.55 -15.15
C ARG A 126 -11.81 7.57 -15.43
N GLU A 127 -12.15 7.55 -16.72
CA GLU A 127 -13.51 7.57 -17.22
C GLU A 127 -14.27 6.28 -16.83
N GLU A 128 -13.61 5.12 -16.94
CA GLU A 128 -14.17 3.84 -16.48
C GLU A 128 -14.37 3.82 -14.96
N ALA A 129 -13.40 4.33 -14.19
CA ALA A 129 -13.51 4.39 -12.73
C ALA A 129 -14.70 5.26 -12.29
N ALA A 130 -14.84 6.45 -12.87
CA ALA A 130 -15.96 7.34 -12.61
C ALA A 130 -17.31 6.73 -13.02
N ALA A 131 -17.36 6.05 -14.17
CA ALA A 131 -18.57 5.37 -14.63
C ALA A 131 -18.99 4.22 -13.70
N ARG A 132 -18.04 3.39 -13.25
CA ARG A 132 -18.29 2.32 -12.27
C ARG A 132 -18.79 2.87 -10.93
N ALA A 133 -18.15 3.92 -10.43
CA ALA A 133 -18.58 4.58 -9.20
C ALA A 133 -19.99 5.19 -9.33
N ALA A 134 -20.32 5.77 -10.49
CA ALA A 134 -21.67 6.27 -10.77
C ALA A 134 -22.71 5.12 -10.83
N ASN A 135 -22.35 3.99 -11.44
CA ASN A 135 -23.22 2.81 -11.50
C ASN A 135 -23.53 2.28 -10.10
N LEU A 136 -22.50 2.08 -9.26
CA LEU A 136 -22.67 1.62 -7.88
C LEU A 136 -23.55 2.55 -7.05
N ARG A 137 -23.44 3.87 -7.25
CA ARG A 137 -24.32 4.86 -6.58
C ARG A 137 -25.76 4.80 -7.06
N ALA A 138 -25.97 4.47 -8.33
CA ALA A 138 -27.30 4.36 -8.93
C ALA A 138 -28.01 3.06 -8.53
N THR A 139 -27.28 2.02 -8.14
CA THR A 139 -27.86 0.75 -7.66
C THR A 139 -28.59 0.97 -6.33
N PRO A 140 -29.93 0.83 -6.29
CA PRO A 140 -30.67 1.00 -5.06
C PRO A 140 -30.42 -0.18 -4.12
N LEU A 141 -30.15 0.11 -2.85
CA LEU A 141 -30.18 -0.91 -1.81
C LEU A 141 -31.64 -1.22 -1.46
N THR A 142 -31.95 -2.51 -1.43
CA THR A 142 -33.24 -3.09 -1.08
C THR A 142 -33.16 -3.77 0.28
N GLU A 143 -34.30 -4.11 0.90
CA GLU A 143 -34.30 -4.87 2.16
C GLU A 143 -33.59 -6.22 2.03
N ASP A 144 -33.65 -6.81 0.83
CA ASP A 144 -33.01 -8.07 0.48
C ASP A 144 -31.49 -7.98 0.42
N ASP A 145 -30.88 -6.79 0.49
CA ASP A 145 -29.42 -6.58 0.51
C ASP A 145 -28.82 -6.64 1.93
N PHE A 146 -29.65 -6.52 2.96
CA PHE A 146 -29.23 -6.58 4.36
C PHE A 146 -29.33 -8.01 4.92
N VAL A 147 -28.34 -8.38 5.75
CA VAL A 147 -28.36 -9.67 6.48
C VAL A 147 -29.54 -9.67 7.44
N GLN A 148 -30.44 -10.63 7.29
CA GLN A 148 -31.63 -10.77 8.13
C GLN A 148 -31.33 -11.62 9.38
N PRO A 149 -32.07 -11.45 10.50
CA PRO A 149 -31.91 -12.28 11.69
C PRO A 149 -32.09 -13.77 11.37
N GLY A 150 -31.09 -14.59 11.70
CA GLY A 150 -31.10 -16.04 11.46
C GLY A 150 -30.47 -16.48 10.13
N GLU A 151 -30.06 -15.54 9.27
CA GLU A 151 -29.30 -15.88 8.05
C GLU A 151 -27.84 -16.26 8.37
N ASP A 152 -27.28 -17.15 7.55
CA ASP A 152 -25.85 -17.43 7.57
C ASP A 152 -25.08 -16.30 6.86
N TRP A 153 -24.64 -15.33 7.68
CA TRP A 153 -23.86 -14.20 7.21
C TRP A 153 -22.57 -14.62 6.47
N ARG A 154 -22.00 -15.79 6.76
CA ARG A 154 -20.75 -16.24 6.12
C ARG A 154 -21.01 -16.67 4.67
N ALA A 155 -22.06 -17.43 4.44
CA ALA A 155 -22.47 -17.84 3.10
C ALA A 155 -22.81 -16.61 2.25
N ARG A 156 -23.55 -15.66 2.84
CA ARG A 156 -23.90 -14.39 2.20
C ARG A 156 -22.67 -13.54 1.87
N TRP A 157 -21.73 -13.42 2.80
CA TRP A 157 -20.46 -12.75 2.57
C TRP A 157 -19.67 -13.39 1.42
N GLN A 158 -19.55 -14.73 1.39
CA GLN A 158 -18.87 -15.43 0.31
C GLN A 158 -19.52 -15.18 -1.05
N ALA A 159 -20.85 -15.20 -1.12
CA ALA A 159 -21.59 -14.89 -2.34
C ALA A 159 -21.35 -13.45 -2.81
N LEU A 160 -21.25 -12.48 -1.89
CA LEU A 160 -20.91 -11.09 -2.22
C LEU A 160 -19.48 -10.96 -2.77
N THR A 161 -18.49 -11.65 -2.20
CA THR A 161 -17.09 -11.45 -2.60
C THR A 161 -16.78 -11.82 -4.05
N VAL A 162 -17.66 -12.58 -4.72
CA VAL A 162 -17.50 -12.98 -6.12
C VAL A 162 -18.27 -12.11 -7.11
N THR A 163 -19.04 -11.11 -6.66
CA THR A 163 -19.79 -10.22 -7.56
C THR A 163 -18.90 -9.15 -8.16
N ASP A 164 -19.25 -8.71 -9.38
CA ASP A 164 -18.57 -7.60 -10.05
C ASP A 164 -18.67 -6.31 -9.23
N ASP A 165 -19.84 -6.03 -8.62
CA ASP A 165 -20.06 -4.85 -7.79
C ASP A 165 -19.13 -4.81 -6.56
N TYR A 166 -18.93 -5.95 -5.89
CA TYR A 166 -18.00 -6.04 -4.77
C TYR A 166 -16.56 -5.80 -5.23
N GLN A 167 -16.16 -6.42 -6.34
CA GLN A 167 -14.82 -6.24 -6.90
C GLN A 167 -14.57 -4.80 -7.33
N ASP A 168 -15.56 -4.16 -7.98
CA ASP A 168 -15.50 -2.77 -8.41
C ASP A 168 -15.45 -1.82 -7.21
N TYR A 169 -16.28 -2.03 -6.18
CA TYR A 169 -16.22 -1.27 -4.94
C TYR A 169 -14.82 -1.32 -4.31
N HIS A 170 -14.26 -2.52 -4.15
CA HIS A 170 -12.94 -2.69 -3.54
C HIS A 170 -11.81 -2.10 -4.40
N ARG A 171 -11.91 -2.20 -5.72
CA ARG A 171 -10.96 -1.59 -6.66
C ARG A 171 -11.01 -0.07 -6.59
N LEU A 172 -12.19 0.53 -6.60
CA LEU A 172 -12.36 1.98 -6.48
C LEU A 172 -11.82 2.51 -5.15
N LEU A 173 -12.10 1.80 -4.05
CA LEU A 173 -11.56 2.11 -2.73
C LEU A 173 -10.03 2.02 -2.69
N ALA A 174 -9.43 1.03 -3.36
CA ALA A 174 -7.98 0.91 -3.46
C ALA A 174 -7.37 2.08 -4.26
N ILE A 175 -7.98 2.45 -5.39
CA ILE A 175 -7.56 3.62 -6.19
C ILE A 175 -7.65 4.91 -5.37
N GLU A 176 -8.76 5.12 -4.65
CA GLU A 176 -8.95 6.29 -3.80
C GLU A 176 -7.85 6.42 -2.73
N ARG A 177 -7.54 5.30 -2.05
CA ARG A 177 -6.46 5.25 -1.04
C ARG A 177 -5.10 5.55 -1.65
N ILE A 178 -4.76 4.92 -2.77
CA ILE A 178 -3.52 5.17 -3.49
C ILE A 178 -3.39 6.64 -3.87
N LEU A 179 -4.45 7.25 -4.41
CA LEU A 179 -4.44 8.66 -4.80
C LEU A 179 -4.29 9.59 -3.61
N THR A 180 -4.96 9.28 -2.50
CA THR A 180 -4.83 10.02 -1.24
C THR A 180 -3.38 10.01 -0.74
N ASP A 181 -2.73 8.85 -0.76
CA ASP A 181 -1.34 8.71 -0.34
C ASP A 181 -0.34 9.32 -1.35
N LEU A 182 -0.64 9.30 -2.65
CA LEU A 182 0.22 9.94 -3.65
C LEU A 182 0.17 11.46 -3.65
N ALA A 183 -0.95 12.07 -3.23
CA ALA A 183 -1.16 13.51 -3.36
C ALA A 183 0.00 14.38 -2.81
N PRO A 184 0.58 14.08 -1.62
CA PRO A 184 1.73 14.83 -1.10
C PRO A 184 3.01 14.69 -1.95
N LEU A 185 3.16 13.59 -2.70
CA LEU A 185 4.35 13.30 -3.48
C LEU A 185 4.40 14.09 -4.81
N VAL A 186 3.27 14.59 -5.29
CA VAL A 186 3.15 15.30 -6.59
C VAL A 186 4.13 16.47 -6.71
N ARG A 187 4.40 17.19 -5.61
CA ARG A 187 5.34 18.33 -5.61
C ARG A 187 6.82 17.92 -5.70
N HIS A 188 7.12 16.64 -5.53
CA HIS A 188 8.48 16.08 -5.54
C HIS A 188 8.77 15.25 -6.80
N MET A 189 7.77 15.10 -7.66
CA MET A 189 7.87 14.41 -8.95
C MET A 189 8.58 15.29 -9.99
N THR A 190 9.29 14.65 -10.91
CA THR A 190 10.07 15.33 -11.97
C THR A 190 9.58 15.04 -13.38
N ASP A 191 8.88 13.93 -13.59
CA ASP A 191 8.27 13.57 -14.88
C ASP A 191 6.98 14.37 -15.10
N ALA A 192 7.02 15.35 -16.00
CA ALA A 192 5.89 16.25 -16.27
C ALA A 192 4.64 15.54 -16.79
N HIS A 193 4.80 14.46 -17.58
CA HIS A 193 3.66 13.69 -18.11
C HIS A 193 3.00 12.91 -16.97
N LEU A 194 3.80 12.26 -16.13
CA LEU A 194 3.29 11.52 -14.99
C LEU A 194 2.64 12.45 -13.96
N VAL A 195 3.21 13.63 -13.71
CA VAL A 195 2.58 14.67 -12.86
C VAL A 195 1.22 15.07 -13.41
N ALA A 196 1.11 15.29 -14.73
CA ALA A 196 -0.16 15.66 -15.35
C ALA A 196 -1.20 14.54 -15.19
N ASP A 197 -0.80 13.28 -15.37
CA ASP A 197 -1.70 12.14 -15.25
C ASP A 197 -2.16 11.89 -13.80
N VAL A 198 -1.24 11.90 -12.82
CA VAL A 198 -1.60 11.80 -11.39
C VAL A 198 -2.54 12.94 -10.99
N ARG A 199 -2.28 14.17 -11.44
CA ARG A 199 -3.20 15.30 -11.19
C ARG A 199 -4.56 15.10 -11.83
N ALA A 200 -4.62 14.47 -13.00
CA ALA A 200 -5.88 14.17 -13.65
C ALA A 200 -6.67 13.10 -12.88
N TRP A 201 -6.00 12.11 -12.30
CA TRP A 201 -6.62 11.14 -11.38
C TRP A 201 -7.10 11.82 -10.08
N LEU A 202 -6.30 12.70 -9.50
CA LEU A 202 -6.68 13.43 -8.28
C LEU A 202 -7.92 14.32 -8.48
N ARG A 203 -8.18 14.81 -9.70
CA ARG A 203 -9.38 15.61 -10.00
C ARG A 203 -10.67 14.81 -9.93
N VAL A 204 -10.63 13.52 -10.27
CA VAL A 204 -11.81 12.64 -10.22
C VAL A 204 -11.94 11.94 -8.88
N LEU A 205 -11.04 12.18 -7.91
CA LEU A 205 -11.03 11.51 -6.61
C LEU A 205 -12.39 11.55 -5.90
N THR A 206 -13.06 12.70 -5.94
CA THR A 206 -14.38 12.87 -5.30
C THR A 206 -15.51 12.11 -6.01
N GLU A 207 -15.30 11.72 -7.27
CA GLU A 207 -16.25 10.95 -8.06
C GLU A 207 -16.08 9.44 -7.87
N LEU A 208 -14.95 9.00 -7.29
CA LEU A 208 -14.66 7.59 -7.05
C LEU A 208 -15.38 7.01 -5.84
N ASP A 209 -15.83 7.84 -4.90
CA ASP A 209 -16.56 7.39 -3.70
C ASP A 209 -17.94 6.80 -4.10
N PRO A 210 -18.12 5.48 -4.01
CA PRO A 210 -19.37 4.83 -4.41
C PRO A 210 -20.49 5.00 -3.37
N THR A 211 -20.19 5.60 -2.22
CA THR A 211 -21.15 5.81 -1.12
C THR A 211 -21.71 7.22 -1.05
N ARG A 212 -21.09 8.17 -1.77
CA ARG A 212 -21.48 9.58 -1.79
C ARG A 212 -22.77 9.80 -2.58
N ARG A 213 -23.90 9.83 -1.86
CA ARG A 213 -25.23 10.20 -2.37
C ARG A 213 -25.45 11.71 -2.37
#